data_AF-A0A7J8LDQ2-F1
#
_entry.id   AF-A0A7J8LDQ2-F1
#
_cell.length_a   1.000
_cell.length_b   1.000
_cell.length_c   1.000
_cell.angle_alpha   90.00
_cell.angle_beta   90.00
_cell.angle_gamma   90.00
#
_symmetry.space_group_name_H-M   'P 1'
#
loop_
_entity.id
_entity.type
_entity.pdbx_description
1 polymer ?
#
loop_
_entity_poly.entity_id
_entity_poly.type
_entity_poly.pdbx_seq_one_letter_code
_entity_poly.pdbx_strand_id
1 'polypeptide(L)'
;MVPGSLEWPVRGEMLSSVVPAKATGGNKDLELTSMDLAMKLHYIKGVYFFQPEAAQGLSIHDLKEPMFQCLELYYAASGRIRRSESGRPFIKCNDGGVRIVEAQCDKSVDEWLAMARNNDHMLAHDQVLGPDLGFSPLVFVQVLFLH
;
A
#
# COMPACT_ATOMS: atom_id res chain seq x y z
N MET A 1 -16.13 27.95 -14.55
CA MET A 1 -16.32 27.36 -13.21
C MET A 1 -15.59 26.03 -13.20
N VAL A 2 -14.44 25.96 -12.52
CA VAL A 2 -13.79 24.68 -12.23
C VAL A 2 -14.69 23.99 -11.22
N PRO A 3 -15.18 22.76 -11.46
CA PRO A 3 -15.90 22.02 -10.42
C PRO A 3 -14.98 21.98 -9.20
N GLY A 4 -15.46 22.48 -8.06
CA GLY A 4 -14.69 22.47 -6.82
C GLY A 4 -14.10 21.09 -6.63
N SER A 5 -12.79 21.00 -6.52
CA SER A 5 -12.10 19.78 -6.14
C SER A 5 -12.76 19.28 -4.87
N LEU A 6 -13.49 18.16 -4.98
CA LEU A 6 -14.13 17.52 -3.84
C LEU A 6 -13.01 17.21 -2.85
N GLU A 7 -12.96 17.96 -1.74
CA GLU A 7 -11.88 17.81 -0.78
C GLU A 7 -11.86 16.38 -0.26
N TRP A 8 -10.67 15.78 -0.26
CA TRP A 8 -10.41 14.46 0.26
C TRP A 8 -10.78 14.46 1.75
N PRO A 9 -11.88 13.81 2.19
CA PRO A 9 -12.46 14.06 3.51
C PRO A 9 -11.77 13.25 4.62
N VAL A 10 -10.45 13.05 4.49
CA VAL A 10 -9.64 12.37 5.51
C VAL A 10 -8.86 13.40 6.31
N ARG A 11 -8.55 13.04 7.55
CA ARG A 11 -7.75 13.85 8.48
C ARG A 11 -6.75 12.98 9.23
N GLY A 12 -5.74 13.64 9.81
CA GLY A 12 -4.77 12.98 10.69
C GLY A 12 -3.92 11.94 9.97
N GLU A 13 -3.56 12.20 8.70
CA GLU A 13 -2.76 11.26 7.92
C GLU A 13 -1.40 10.99 8.59
N MET A 14 -1.13 9.73 8.88
CA MET A 14 0.14 9.26 9.41
C MET A 14 0.77 8.25 8.45
N LEU A 15 2.02 8.51 8.08
CA LEU A 15 2.81 7.61 7.25
C LEU A 15 3.77 6.82 8.13
N SER A 16 3.80 5.51 7.90
CA SER A 16 4.76 4.61 8.55
C SER A 16 5.17 3.50 7.59
N SER A 17 6.21 2.76 7.94
CA SER A 17 6.62 1.57 7.18
C SER A 17 6.61 0.37 8.09
N VAL A 18 6.22 -0.79 7.55
CA VAL A 18 6.36 -2.08 8.22
C VAL A 18 7.37 -2.91 7.42
N VAL A 19 8.33 -3.47 8.13
CA VAL A 19 9.41 -4.32 7.59
C VAL A 19 9.23 -5.75 8.11
N PRO A 20 9.91 -6.76 7.56
CA PRO A 20 9.91 -8.11 8.13
C PRO A 20 10.37 -8.13 9.60
N ALA A 21 9.83 -9.04 10.42
CA ALA A 21 10.22 -9.17 11.84
C ALA A 21 11.69 -9.62 12.02
N LYS A 22 12.22 -10.38 11.07
CA LYS A 22 13.62 -10.82 11.01
C LYS A 22 14.24 -10.40 9.71
N ALA A 23 15.55 -10.16 9.74
CA ALA A 23 16.33 -9.89 8.54
C ALA A 23 16.16 -11.04 7.53
N THR A 24 15.74 -10.70 6.32
CA THR A 24 15.54 -11.67 5.24
C THR A 24 16.72 -11.69 4.27
N GLY A 25 17.86 -11.10 4.66
CA GLY A 25 19.05 -10.88 3.82
C GLY A 25 19.77 -12.13 3.27
N GLY A 26 19.33 -13.34 3.63
CA GLY A 26 19.74 -14.58 2.96
C GLY A 26 18.93 -14.88 1.68
N ASN A 27 17.83 -14.16 1.45
CA ASN A 27 16.98 -14.35 0.30
C ASN A 27 17.61 -13.75 -0.97
N LYS A 28 17.40 -14.45 -2.09
CA LYS A 28 17.85 -13.97 -3.40
C LYS A 28 16.97 -12.81 -3.86
N ASP A 29 17.58 -11.90 -4.61
CA ASP A 29 16.83 -10.93 -5.39
C ASP A 29 15.90 -11.66 -6.37
N LEU A 30 14.71 -11.12 -6.57
CA LEU A 30 13.68 -11.77 -7.37
C LEU A 30 13.72 -11.25 -8.81
N GLU A 31 14.10 -12.14 -9.72
CA GLU A 31 14.06 -11.91 -11.15
C GLU A 31 12.61 -11.92 -11.66
N LEU A 32 12.26 -10.94 -12.50
CA LEU A 32 10.93 -10.83 -13.09
C LEU A 32 10.85 -11.62 -14.39
N THR A 33 9.83 -12.47 -14.49
CA THR A 33 9.53 -13.22 -15.71
C THR A 33 8.89 -12.31 -16.76
N SER A 34 8.81 -12.78 -18.01
CA SER A 34 8.13 -12.02 -19.07
C SER A 34 6.66 -11.73 -18.75
N MET A 35 5.99 -12.59 -17.97
CA MET A 35 4.61 -12.39 -17.55
C MET A 35 4.50 -11.25 -16.53
N ASP A 36 5.41 -11.20 -15.55
CA ASP A 36 5.45 -10.11 -14.57
C ASP A 36 5.70 -8.76 -15.25
N LEU A 37 6.57 -8.74 -16.26
CA LEU A 37 6.88 -7.55 -17.05
C LEU A 37 5.72 -7.13 -17.97
N ALA A 38 4.87 -8.06 -18.39
CA ALA A 38 3.65 -7.73 -19.14
C ALA A 38 2.65 -6.94 -18.26
N MET A 39 2.65 -7.20 -16.95
CA MET A 39 1.83 -6.49 -15.95
C MET A 39 2.50 -5.22 -15.40
N LYS A 40 3.65 -4.79 -15.96
CA LYS A 40 4.40 -3.62 -15.48
C LYS A 40 3.50 -2.39 -15.35
N LEU A 41 3.76 -1.57 -14.33
CA LEU A 41 3.12 -0.26 -14.08
C LEU A 41 1.62 -0.31 -13.75
N HIS A 42 1.04 -1.49 -13.45
CA HIS A 42 -0.33 -1.59 -12.95
C HIS A 42 -0.32 -1.89 -11.45
N TYR A 43 -0.86 -0.97 -10.64
CA TYR A 43 -1.23 -1.31 -9.28
C TYR A 43 -2.58 -2.00 -9.29
N ILE A 44 -2.61 -3.19 -8.69
CA ILE A 44 -3.87 -3.82 -8.33
C ILE A 44 -4.35 -3.11 -7.07
N LYS A 45 -5.44 -2.33 -7.20
CA LYS A 45 -6.10 -1.67 -6.08
C LYS A 45 -7.23 -2.57 -5.58
N GLY A 46 -7.22 -2.88 -4.29
CA GLY A 46 -8.29 -3.59 -3.60
C GLY A 46 -8.74 -2.76 -2.40
N VAL A 47 -10.06 -2.64 -2.22
CA VAL A 47 -10.66 -1.83 -1.15
C VAL A 47 -11.62 -2.74 -0.40
N TYR A 48 -11.43 -2.83 0.91
CA TYR A 48 -12.15 -3.74 1.78
C TYR A 48 -12.85 -2.94 2.88
N PHE A 49 -14.15 -3.17 3.02
CA PHE A 49 -14.97 -2.56 4.06
C PHE A 49 -15.27 -3.60 5.13
N PHE A 50 -15.12 -3.21 6.38
CA PHE A 50 -15.39 -4.04 7.53
C PHE A 50 -16.54 -3.43 8.32
N GLN A 51 -17.40 -4.28 8.87
CA GLN A 51 -18.43 -3.83 9.81
C GLN A 51 -17.77 -3.32 11.10
N PRO A 52 -18.35 -2.31 11.78
CA PRO A 52 -17.76 -1.75 12.99
C PRO A 52 -17.41 -2.79 14.05
N GLU A 53 -18.24 -3.82 14.22
CA GLU A 53 -18.06 -4.88 15.20
C GLU A 53 -16.80 -5.72 14.94
N ALA A 54 -16.40 -5.88 13.67
CA ALA A 54 -15.21 -6.63 13.29
C ALA A 54 -13.90 -5.86 13.55
N ALA A 55 -13.98 -4.53 13.62
CA ALA A 55 -12.82 -3.65 13.85
C ALA A 55 -12.84 -2.96 15.23
N GLN A 56 -13.87 -3.21 16.04
CA GLN A 56 -14.06 -2.55 17.32
C GLN A 56 -12.88 -2.82 18.26
N GLY A 57 -12.23 -1.74 18.72
CA GLY A 57 -11.09 -1.82 19.63
C GLY A 57 -9.77 -2.21 18.99
N LEU A 58 -9.72 -2.46 17.67
CA LEU A 58 -8.45 -2.64 16.96
C LEU A 58 -7.72 -1.31 16.84
N SER A 59 -6.46 -1.31 17.24
CA SER A 59 -5.53 -0.23 16.97
C SER A 59 -4.79 -0.45 15.65
N ILE A 60 -4.15 0.60 15.14
CA ILE A 60 -3.24 0.46 14.00
C ILE A 60 -2.08 -0.51 14.29
N HIS A 61 -1.68 -0.65 15.56
CA HIS A 61 -0.63 -1.60 15.96
C HIS A 61 -1.09 -3.03 15.72
N ASP A 62 -2.31 -3.37 16.13
CA ASP A 62 -2.89 -4.72 15.95
C ASP A 62 -3.00 -5.11 14.48
N LEU A 63 -3.23 -4.13 13.60
CA LEU A 63 -3.25 -4.33 12.16
C LEU A 63 -1.83 -4.52 11.56
N LYS A 64 -0.83 -3.85 12.11
CA LYS A 64 0.57 -3.92 11.64
C LYS A 64 1.30 -5.16 12.15
N GLU A 65 0.98 -5.63 13.35
CA GLU A 65 1.64 -6.75 14.00
C GLU A 65 1.72 -8.05 13.15
N PRO A 66 0.62 -8.56 12.57
CA PRO A 66 0.70 -9.76 11.74
C PRO A 66 1.51 -9.54 10.46
N MET A 67 1.63 -8.29 9.97
CA MET A 67 2.36 -7.98 8.75
C MET A 67 3.86 -8.26 8.90
N PHE A 68 4.44 -8.13 10.10
CA PHE A 68 5.85 -8.44 10.32
C PHE A 68 6.20 -9.88 9.92
N GLN A 69 5.36 -10.84 10.33
CA GLN A 69 5.54 -12.26 10.00
C GLN A 69 5.15 -12.56 8.54
N CYS A 70 4.09 -11.94 8.02
CA CYS A 70 3.73 -12.08 6.61
C CYS A 70 4.87 -11.63 5.70
N LEU A 71 5.55 -10.53 6.02
CA LEU A 71 6.68 -10.03 5.23
C LEU A 71 7.94 -10.90 5.37
N GLU A 72 8.07 -11.75 6.39
CA GLU A 72 9.11 -12.79 6.38
C GLU A 72 8.83 -13.84 5.29
N LEU A 73 7.57 -14.28 5.17
CA LEU A 73 7.14 -15.27 4.18
C LEU A 73 7.13 -14.69 2.75
N TYR A 74 6.70 -13.44 2.61
CA TYR A 74 6.54 -12.73 1.35
C TYR A 74 7.55 -11.59 1.21
N TYR A 75 8.82 -11.87 1.54
CA TYR A 75 9.91 -10.88 1.61
C TYR A 75 10.04 -9.97 0.40
N ALA A 76 9.77 -10.47 -0.81
CA ALA A 76 9.85 -9.67 -2.03
C ALA A 76 8.91 -8.45 -2.01
N ALA A 77 7.77 -8.52 -1.31
CA ALA A 77 6.83 -7.40 -1.15
C ALA A 77 7.45 -6.20 -0.41
N SER A 78 8.45 -6.46 0.44
CA SER A 78 9.20 -5.43 1.17
C SER A 78 10.39 -4.87 0.36
N GLY A 79 10.65 -5.41 -0.84
CA GLY A 79 11.77 -5.02 -1.69
C GLY A 79 11.58 -3.70 -2.43
N ARG A 80 12.47 -3.44 -3.38
CA ARG A 80 12.39 -2.29 -4.30
C ARG A 80 12.75 -2.70 -5.72
N ILE A 81 12.10 -2.09 -6.71
CA ILE A 81 12.48 -2.31 -8.10
C ILE A 81 13.88 -1.71 -8.34
N ARG A 82 14.72 -2.48 -9.01
CA ARG A 82 16.04 -2.07 -9.52
C ARG A 82 16.15 -2.48 -10.98
N ARG A 83 17.17 -1.96 -11.66
CA ARG A 83 17.53 -2.36 -13.03
C ARG A 83 18.92 -2.96 -12.98
N SER A 84 19.11 -4.07 -13.67
CA SER A 84 20.42 -4.66 -13.91
C SER A 84 21.24 -3.79 -14.88
N GLU A 85 22.51 -4.16 -15.11
CA GLU A 85 23.36 -3.54 -16.14
C GLU A 85 22.74 -3.65 -17.55
N SER A 86 22.01 -4.72 -17.83
CA SER A 86 21.25 -4.90 -19.08
C SER A 86 19.95 -4.09 -19.15
N GLY A 87 19.62 -3.34 -18.09
CA GLY A 87 18.42 -2.52 -17.97
C GLY A 87 17.15 -3.30 -17.61
N ARG A 88 17.23 -4.64 -17.48
CA ARG A 88 16.10 -5.49 -17.10
C ARG A 88 15.73 -5.23 -15.64
N PRO A 89 14.44 -4.96 -15.34
CA PRO A 89 14.04 -4.72 -13.97
C PRO A 89 13.92 -6.03 -13.17
N PHE A 90 14.28 -5.95 -11.90
CA PHE A 90 14.19 -7.02 -10.91
C PHE A 90 13.80 -6.41 -9.56
N ILE A 91 13.39 -7.25 -8.61
CA ILE A 91 13.11 -6.80 -7.24
C ILE A 91 14.36 -7.07 -6.39
N LYS A 92 14.97 -6.00 -5.89
CA LYS A 92 15.99 -6.08 -4.84
C LYS A 92 15.28 -6.39 -3.53
N CYS A 93 15.57 -7.54 -2.94
CA CYS A 93 15.04 -7.97 -1.66
C CYS A 93 15.88 -7.36 -0.54
N ASN A 94 15.55 -6.13 -0.14
CA ASN A 94 16.35 -5.29 0.74
C ASN A 94 15.67 -4.94 2.08
N ASP A 95 14.59 -5.65 2.44
CA ASP A 95 13.80 -5.40 3.65
C ASP A 95 13.35 -3.93 3.79
N GLY A 96 13.18 -3.21 2.68
CA GLY A 96 12.79 -1.80 2.66
C GLY A 96 11.36 -1.54 3.15
N GLY A 97 10.58 -2.60 3.39
CA GLY A 97 9.24 -2.54 3.94
C GLY A 97 8.16 -2.10 2.96
N VAL A 98 6.93 -2.17 3.46
CA VAL A 98 5.71 -1.70 2.82
C VAL A 98 5.28 -0.37 3.42
N ARG A 99 4.57 0.46 2.65
CA ARG A 99 4.05 1.73 3.16
C ARG A 99 2.70 1.52 3.83
N ILE A 100 2.54 2.02 5.05
CA ILE A 100 1.26 2.14 5.72
C ILE A 100 0.85 3.60 5.77
N VAL A 101 -0.39 3.87 5.37
CA VAL A 101 -1.07 5.16 5.50
C VAL A 101 -2.21 4.95 6.48
N GLU A 102 -2.23 5.69 7.56
CA GLU A 102 -3.33 5.71 8.53
C GLU A 102 -4.04 7.06 8.42
N ALA A 103 -5.37 7.06 8.44
CA ALA A 103 -6.16 8.28 8.44
C ALA A 103 -7.52 8.06 9.11
N GLN A 104 -8.21 9.15 9.40
CA GLN A 104 -9.57 9.16 9.94
C GLN A 104 -10.52 9.93 9.01
N CYS A 105 -11.79 9.56 8.98
CA CYS A 105 -12.82 10.25 8.21
C CYS A 105 -14.15 10.26 8.96
N ASP A 106 -14.84 11.41 8.96
CA ASP A 106 -16.12 11.62 9.67
C ASP A 106 -17.34 11.07 8.93
N LYS A 107 -17.10 10.31 7.86
CA LYS A 107 -18.15 9.72 7.04
C LYS A 107 -18.38 8.29 7.47
N SER A 108 -19.62 7.83 7.37
CA SER A 108 -19.90 6.40 7.44
C SER A 108 -19.42 5.68 6.17
N VAL A 109 -19.36 4.34 6.22
CA VAL A 109 -19.05 3.51 5.04
C VAL A 109 -20.02 3.80 3.88
N ASP A 110 -21.32 3.94 4.16
CA ASP A 110 -22.33 4.20 3.13
C ASP A 110 -22.15 5.57 2.47
N GLU A 111 -21.87 6.59 3.27
CA GLU A 111 -21.59 7.94 2.75
C GLU A 111 -20.29 7.96 1.93
N TRP A 112 -19.26 7.25 2.40
CA TRP A 112 -18.00 7.12 1.68
C TRP A 112 -18.18 6.44 0.33
N LEU A 113 -18.90 5.31 0.29
CA LEU A 113 -19.25 4.61 -0.94
C LEU A 113 -20.08 5.48 -1.89
N ALA A 114 -21.02 6.27 -1.36
CA ALA A 114 -21.82 7.18 -2.16
C ALA A 114 -20.98 8.28 -2.83
N MET A 115 -19.97 8.82 -2.14
CA MET A 115 -19.05 9.82 -2.70
C MET A 115 -18.06 9.21 -3.69
N ALA A 116 -17.56 8.02 -3.38
CA ALA A 116 -16.56 7.32 -4.17
C ALA A 116 -17.08 6.77 -5.50
N ARG A 117 -18.40 6.60 -5.64
CA ARG A 117 -19.07 6.08 -6.86
C ARG A 117 -18.65 6.74 -8.17
N ASN A 118 -18.13 7.98 -8.13
CA ASN A 118 -17.64 8.72 -9.30
C ASN A 118 -16.15 9.13 -9.20
N ASN A 119 -15.42 8.69 -8.18
CA ASN A 119 -14.04 9.12 -7.91
C ASN A 119 -13.20 7.97 -7.31
N ASP A 120 -12.67 7.07 -8.13
CA ASP A 120 -11.87 5.92 -7.66
C ASP A 120 -10.59 6.32 -6.90
N HIS A 121 -10.04 7.50 -7.20
CA HIS A 121 -8.93 8.09 -6.47
C HIS A 121 -9.25 8.36 -5.00
N MET A 122 -10.55 8.42 -4.66
CA MET A 122 -11.03 8.56 -3.30
C MET A 122 -11.17 7.23 -2.55
N LEU A 123 -10.78 6.10 -3.12
CA LEU A 123 -10.92 4.81 -2.44
C LEU A 123 -9.61 4.22 -1.96
N ALA A 124 -8.49 4.65 -2.54
CA ALA A 124 -7.18 4.14 -2.21
C ALA A 124 -6.09 5.15 -2.53
N HIS A 125 -5.03 5.13 -1.72
CA HIS A 125 -3.81 5.91 -1.91
C HIS A 125 -3.33 5.82 -3.36
N ASP A 126 -3.28 6.97 -4.04
CA ASP A 126 -3.04 7.04 -5.49
C ASP A 126 -1.58 7.30 -5.87
N GLN A 127 -0.65 7.07 -4.94
CA GLN A 127 0.75 7.33 -5.23
C GLN A 127 1.32 6.24 -6.15
N VAL A 128 1.45 6.61 -7.43
CA VAL A 128 2.04 5.79 -8.50
C VAL A 128 3.54 5.56 -8.24
N LEU A 129 4.06 4.41 -8.68
CA LEU A 129 5.49 4.07 -8.71
C LEU A 129 6.25 5.22 -9.36
N GLY A 130 7.15 5.87 -8.63
CA GLY A 130 8.02 6.91 -9.16
C GLY A 130 8.09 8.19 -8.33
N PRO A 131 8.90 9.19 -8.76
CA PRO A 131 9.77 9.15 -9.95
C PRO A 131 10.97 8.20 -9.79
N ASP A 132 11.34 7.87 -8.55
CA ASP A 132 12.46 6.99 -8.24
C ASP A 132 12.00 5.62 -7.74
N LEU A 133 11.88 4.68 -8.68
CA LEU A 133 11.59 3.26 -8.42
C LEU A 133 12.56 2.64 -7.40
N GLY A 134 13.74 3.24 -7.27
CA GLY A 134 14.75 2.89 -6.31
C GLY A 134 14.24 2.94 -4.86
N PHE A 135 13.35 3.87 -4.57
CA PHE A 135 12.86 4.16 -3.23
C PHE A 135 11.37 3.86 -3.05
N SER A 136 10.61 3.72 -4.14
CA SER A 136 9.17 3.41 -4.12
C SER A 136 8.86 2.03 -3.54
N PRO A 137 8.07 1.92 -2.45
CA PRO A 137 7.53 0.65 -1.96
C PRO A 137 6.71 -0.06 -3.03
N LEU A 138 6.73 -1.39 -3.01
CA LEU A 138 5.92 -2.20 -3.93
C LEU A 138 4.47 -2.33 -3.46
N VAL A 139 4.25 -2.26 -2.14
CA VAL A 139 2.95 -2.41 -1.51
C VAL A 139 2.65 -1.18 -0.65
N PHE A 140 1.43 -0.68 -0.81
CA PHE A 140 0.83 0.38 -0.01
C PHE A 140 -0.44 -0.18 0.63
N VAL A 141 -0.57 0.02 1.93
CA VAL A 141 -1.78 -0.32 2.68
C VAL A 141 -2.29 0.95 3.34
N GLN A 142 -3.52 1.32 3.01
CA GLN A 142 -4.21 2.43 3.66
C GLN A 142 -5.24 1.87 4.63
N VAL A 143 -5.20 2.34 5.87
CA VAL A 143 -6.20 2.07 6.90
C VAL A 143 -6.93 3.38 7.17
N LEU A 144 -8.22 3.41 6.87
CA LEU A 144 -9.09 4.54 7.10
C LEU A 144 -10.10 4.18 8.18
N PHE A 145 -10.05 4.87 9.31
CA PHE A 145 -11.05 4.74 10.37
C PHE A 145 -12.23 5.69 10.07
N LEU A 146 -13.42 5.11 9.90
CA LEU A 146 -14.67 5.79 9.58
C LEU A 146 -15.52 5.97 10.86
N HIS A 147 -16.34 7.03 10.91
CA HIS A 147 -17.23 7.33 12.04
C HIS A 147 -18.59 6.63 11.94
#